data_AF-A0A651GAD2-F1
#
_entry.id   AF-A0A651GAD2-F1
#
_cell.length_a   1.000
_cell.length_b   1.000
_cell.length_c   1.000
_cell.angle_alpha   90.00
_cell.angle_beta   90.00
_cell.angle_gamma   90.00
#
_symmetry.space_group_name_H-M   'P 1'
#
loop_
_entity.id
_entity.type
_entity.pdbx_description
1 polymer ?
#
loop_
_entity_poly.entity_id
_entity_poly.type
_entity_poly.pdbx_seq_one_letter_code
_entity_poly.pdbx_strand_id
1 'polypeptide(L)'
;MRAWLVSQWLYGGGSLNWTRGMMMAFARKHIRFAAMTDEKLDWALREWSAVCAALICGAAIGIARKGGIHEPHGALFPLPGASMAGSGGQHLPHRFALLASHFHQQHERLADWWGEDWVQQDQHHDQTTLHFPGWAEVAGCWIVDDPQVLSQLSRLEGGIPLSPKELRDRYHYRQRPWLAVLSLRVWRWQTPYRLANSAMYGGCRSWISLQASLSCANALPALDDQQWRHRHAQIAAMLSPFPCVLHES
;
A
#
# COMPACT_ATOMS: atom_id res chain seq x y z
N MET A 1 -1.10 -3.69 21.03
CA MET A 1 -2.07 -4.79 20.74
C MET A 1 -2.44 -4.92 19.25
N ARG A 2 -2.47 -3.82 18.49
CA ARG A 2 -2.83 -3.81 17.05
C ARG A 2 -1.80 -4.50 16.14
N ALA A 3 -0.50 -4.36 16.39
CA ALA A 3 0.56 -4.95 15.54
C ALA A 3 0.67 -6.49 15.63
N TRP A 4 0.42 -7.07 16.81
CA TRP A 4 0.55 -8.51 17.09
C TRP A 4 -0.38 -9.40 16.24
N LEU A 5 -1.65 -8.99 16.10
CA LEU A 5 -2.61 -9.72 15.27
C LEU A 5 -2.29 -9.61 13.78
N VAL A 6 -1.63 -8.53 13.35
CA VAL A 6 -1.29 -8.30 11.94
C VAL A 6 -0.08 -9.13 11.55
N SER A 7 0.97 -9.22 12.37
CA SER A 7 2.15 -10.07 12.07
C SER A 7 1.78 -11.55 11.91
N GLN A 8 0.98 -12.13 12.83
CA GLN A 8 0.52 -13.52 12.70
C GLN A 8 -0.32 -13.73 11.44
N TRP A 9 -1.10 -12.73 11.05
CA TRP A 9 -1.92 -12.80 9.85
C TRP A 9 -1.09 -12.73 8.56
N LEU A 10 -0.01 -11.95 8.56
CA LEU A 10 0.92 -11.85 7.44
C LEU A 10 1.86 -13.07 7.33
N TYR A 11 2.21 -13.73 8.43
CA TYR A 11 3.33 -14.69 8.44
C TYR A 11 3.05 -16.04 9.12
N GLY A 12 1.92 -16.23 9.79
CA GLY A 12 1.67 -17.40 10.64
C GLY A 12 0.93 -18.56 9.97
N GLY A 13 1.63 -19.70 9.83
CA GLY A 13 1.07 -21.04 9.84
C GLY A 13 1.26 -21.64 11.24
N GLY A 14 0.20 -21.67 12.04
CA GLY A 14 0.22 -22.27 13.38
C GLY A 14 -1.19 -22.32 13.96
N SER A 15 -1.68 -23.53 14.26
CA SER A 15 -2.99 -23.70 14.90
C SER A 15 -2.92 -23.16 16.33
N LEU A 16 -3.72 -22.15 16.67
CA LEU A 16 -4.06 -21.87 18.06
C LEU A 16 -5.58 -21.94 18.25
N ASN A 17 -5.98 -22.73 19.24
CA ASN A 17 -7.35 -22.87 19.72
C ASN A 17 -7.85 -21.53 20.28
N TRP A 18 -8.79 -20.92 19.59
CA TRP A 18 -9.45 -19.68 20.02
C TRP A 18 -10.48 -19.98 21.11
N THR A 19 -10.36 -19.38 22.29
CA THR A 19 -11.47 -19.33 23.25
C THR A 19 -12.50 -18.28 22.78
N ARG A 20 -13.77 -18.66 22.84
CA ARG A 20 -14.98 -17.99 22.30
C ARG A 20 -15.17 -16.50 22.63
N GLY A 21 -14.37 -15.91 23.52
CA GLY A 21 -14.55 -14.52 23.99
C GLY A 21 -13.92 -13.43 23.11
N MET A 22 -12.85 -13.73 22.36
CA MET A 22 -12.12 -12.71 21.58
C MET A 22 -12.66 -12.51 20.15
N MET A 23 -13.56 -13.38 19.68
CA MET A 23 -14.22 -13.29 18.36
C MET A 23 -15.45 -12.36 18.33
N MET A 24 -15.93 -11.84 19.46
CA MET A 24 -17.27 -11.23 19.58
C MET A 24 -17.32 -9.69 19.62
N ALA A 25 -16.21 -8.98 19.36
CA ALA A 25 -16.21 -7.50 19.31
C ALA A 25 -16.29 -6.89 17.90
N PHE A 26 -16.30 -7.69 16.82
CA PHE A 26 -16.33 -7.18 15.43
C PHE A 26 -17.36 -7.88 14.53
N ALA A 27 -18.43 -8.43 15.10
CA ALA A 27 -19.51 -9.02 14.34
C ALA A 27 -20.87 -8.65 14.93
N ARG A 28 -21.50 -7.59 14.37
CA ARG A 28 -22.95 -7.49 14.09
C ARG A 28 -23.33 -6.04 13.74
N LYS A 29 -23.43 -5.78 12.44
CA LYS A 29 -24.65 -5.26 11.82
C LYS A 29 -24.55 -5.53 10.32
N HIS A 30 -25.57 -6.16 9.78
CA HIS A 30 -25.68 -6.58 8.39
C HIS A 30 -25.46 -5.38 7.45
N ILE A 31 -24.27 -5.30 6.87
CA ILE A 31 -24.00 -4.48 5.69
C ILE A 31 -24.04 -5.46 4.53
N ARG A 32 -24.93 -5.22 3.58
CA ARG A 32 -25.01 -5.97 2.34
C ARG A 32 -23.65 -5.83 1.65
N PHE A 33 -22.86 -6.90 1.68
CA PHE A 33 -21.61 -7.01 0.95
C PHE A 33 -21.93 -6.79 -0.53
N ALA A 34 -21.53 -5.66 -1.09
CA ALA A 34 -21.30 -5.59 -2.52
C ALA A 34 -20.11 -6.52 -2.77
N ALA A 35 -20.42 -7.78 -3.00
CA ALA A 35 -19.46 -8.82 -3.25
C ALA A 35 -18.82 -8.45 -4.59
N MET A 36 -17.60 -7.89 -4.56
CA MET A 36 -16.78 -7.76 -5.76
C MET A 36 -16.36 -9.17 -6.18
N THR A 37 -17.24 -9.88 -6.89
CA THR A 37 -17.18 -11.34 -6.95
C THR A 37 -16.39 -11.96 -8.09
N ASP A 38 -15.77 -11.20 -9.00
CA ASP A 38 -14.87 -11.85 -10.00
C ASP A 38 -13.79 -10.93 -10.59
N GLU A 39 -13.53 -9.78 -9.99
CA GLU A 39 -12.47 -8.93 -10.49
C GLU A 39 -11.09 -9.52 -10.18
N LYS A 40 -10.19 -9.41 -11.16
CA LYS A 40 -8.85 -9.99 -11.12
C LYS A 40 -7.79 -8.90 -11.12
N LEU A 41 -6.71 -9.17 -10.39
CA LEU A 41 -5.54 -8.31 -10.26
C LEU A 41 -4.40 -8.93 -11.03
N ASP A 42 -3.95 -8.25 -12.09
CA ASP A 42 -2.80 -8.66 -12.90
C ASP A 42 -1.51 -7.97 -12.45
N TRP A 43 -1.62 -6.99 -11.56
CA TRP A 43 -0.50 -6.20 -11.06
C TRP A 43 -0.41 -6.25 -9.55
N ALA A 44 0.82 -6.28 -9.06
CA ALA A 44 1.15 -6.10 -7.65
C ALA A 44 2.14 -4.95 -7.47
N LEU A 45 1.98 -4.23 -6.35
CA LEU A 45 2.93 -3.25 -5.87
C LEU A 45 3.73 -3.85 -4.72
N ARG A 46 5.03 -4.04 -4.94
CA ARG A 46 5.99 -4.31 -3.87
C ARG A 46 6.19 -3.07 -3.03
N GLU A 47 5.95 -3.22 -1.75
CA GLU A 47 6.19 -2.21 -0.75
C GLU A 47 6.74 -2.85 0.52
N TRP A 48 7.34 -2.03 1.38
CA TRP A 48 7.80 -2.49 2.69
C TRP A 48 6.68 -3.18 3.44
N SER A 49 6.99 -4.35 4.02
CA SER A 49 6.02 -5.12 4.78
C SER A 49 5.38 -4.30 5.90
N ALA A 50 6.15 -3.43 6.57
CA ALA A 50 5.64 -2.50 7.58
C ALA A 50 4.57 -1.56 7.02
N VAL A 51 4.76 -1.06 5.80
CA VAL A 51 3.81 -0.19 5.11
C VAL A 51 2.58 -0.98 4.68
N CYS A 52 2.76 -2.19 4.11
CA CYS A 52 1.64 -3.10 3.81
C CYS A 52 0.81 -3.39 5.06
N ALA A 53 1.46 -3.65 6.21
CA ALA A 53 0.79 -3.88 7.48
C ALA A 53 -0.01 -2.65 7.93
N ALA A 54 0.54 -1.43 7.80
CA ALA A 54 -0.16 -0.19 8.11
C ALA A 54 -1.42 -0.02 7.26
N LEU A 55 -1.33 -0.33 5.96
CA LEU A 55 -2.45 -0.25 5.02
C LEU A 55 -3.54 -1.29 5.35
N ILE A 56 -3.15 -2.54 5.54
CA ILE A 56 -4.04 -3.70 5.75
C ILE A 56 -4.79 -3.64 7.08
N CYS A 57 -4.16 -3.08 8.13
CA CYS A 57 -4.82 -2.89 9.41
C CYS A 57 -5.60 -1.57 9.51
N GLY A 58 -5.60 -0.77 8.45
CA GLY A 58 -6.28 0.53 8.43
C GLY A 58 -5.58 1.57 9.31
N ALA A 59 -4.29 1.43 9.62
CA ALA A 59 -3.51 2.48 10.28
C ALA A 59 -3.07 3.59 9.31
N ALA A 60 -2.97 3.28 8.02
CA ALA A 60 -2.61 4.21 6.95
C ALA A 60 -3.50 4.01 5.73
N ILE A 61 -3.64 5.05 4.90
CA ILE A 61 -4.23 4.95 3.55
C ILE A 61 -3.34 5.59 2.47
N GLY A 62 -2.21 6.19 2.86
CA GLY A 62 -1.32 6.91 1.97
C GLY A 62 -0.03 6.15 1.66
N ILE A 63 0.45 6.24 0.43
CA ILE A 63 1.82 5.87 0.06
C ILE A 63 2.47 6.97 -0.78
N ALA A 64 3.79 7.12 -0.69
CA ALA A 64 4.56 8.07 -1.50
C ALA A 64 5.69 7.37 -2.26
N ARG A 65 5.80 7.71 -3.54
CA ARG A 65 6.64 7.00 -4.50
C ARG A 65 7.27 7.94 -5.50
N LYS A 66 8.50 7.63 -5.92
CA LYS A 66 9.19 8.34 -7.02
C LYS A 66 8.72 7.91 -8.42
N GLY A 67 7.88 6.87 -8.52
CA GLY A 67 7.62 6.14 -9.75
C GLY A 67 8.47 4.87 -9.88
N GLY A 68 8.02 3.92 -10.71
CA GLY A 68 8.72 2.66 -10.99
C GLY A 68 10.04 2.93 -11.71
N ILE A 69 11.15 2.91 -10.97
CA ILE A 69 12.46 3.39 -11.43
C ILE A 69 13.07 2.56 -12.58
N HIS A 70 12.44 1.47 -13.04
CA HIS A 70 12.76 0.75 -14.29
C HIS A 70 11.49 0.10 -14.89
N GLU A 71 10.69 0.89 -15.61
CA GLU A 71 9.80 0.37 -16.64
C GLU A 71 10.44 0.72 -18.00
N PRO A 72 10.89 -0.28 -18.79
CA PRO A 72 11.48 -0.01 -20.11
C PRO A 72 10.49 0.64 -21.12
N HIS A 73 9.25 0.91 -20.73
CA HIS A 73 8.16 1.35 -21.61
C HIS A 73 7.35 2.57 -21.12
N GLY A 74 7.90 3.37 -20.20
CA GLY A 74 7.27 4.63 -19.76
C GLY A 74 6.90 4.60 -18.28
N ALA A 75 6.87 5.78 -17.66
CA ALA A 75 6.54 5.92 -16.26
C ALA A 75 5.04 5.67 -16.04
N LEU A 76 4.68 4.79 -15.10
CA LEU A 76 3.28 4.66 -14.61
C LEU A 76 2.71 5.93 -13.96
N PHE A 77 3.52 6.98 -13.79
CA PHE A 77 3.09 8.29 -13.34
C PHE A 77 3.58 9.36 -14.32
N PRO A 78 2.70 10.24 -14.82
CA PRO A 78 3.14 11.37 -15.62
C PRO A 78 4.11 12.23 -14.80
N LEU A 79 5.25 12.58 -15.40
CA LEU A 79 6.15 13.58 -14.83
C LEU A 79 5.48 14.96 -14.89
N PRO A 80 5.74 15.87 -13.94
CA PRO A 80 5.34 17.27 -14.09
C PRO A 80 5.84 17.83 -15.43
N GLY A 81 4.93 18.33 -16.27
CA GLY A 81 5.24 18.90 -17.58
C GLY A 81 5.51 17.88 -18.71
N ALA A 82 5.36 16.57 -18.48
CA ALA A 82 5.43 15.58 -19.56
C ALA A 82 4.05 15.36 -20.20
N SER A 83 3.96 15.57 -21.51
CA SER A 83 2.83 15.10 -22.31
C SER A 83 2.80 13.58 -22.33
N MET A 84 1.64 12.98 -22.07
CA MET A 84 1.38 11.54 -22.20
C MET A 84 1.55 11.03 -23.65
N ALA A 85 1.69 11.92 -24.63
CA ALA A 85 1.63 11.60 -26.06
C ALA A 85 2.87 10.89 -26.64
N GLY A 86 3.87 10.53 -25.84
CA GLY A 86 5.09 9.85 -26.33
C GLY A 86 5.53 8.61 -25.54
N SER A 87 4.88 8.31 -24.41
CA SER A 87 5.10 7.07 -23.66
C SER A 87 3.98 6.12 -24.06
N GLY A 88 4.26 4.86 -24.37
CA GLY A 88 3.27 3.86 -24.78
C GLY A 88 2.25 3.50 -23.68
N GLY A 89 1.41 4.46 -23.29
CA GLY A 89 0.08 4.30 -22.69
C GLY A 89 -0.04 3.36 -21.50
N GLN A 90 0.94 3.26 -20.61
CA GLN A 90 0.74 2.50 -19.37
C GLN A 90 0.15 3.42 -18.30
N HIS A 91 -1.17 3.35 -18.18
CA HIS A 91 -1.92 3.95 -17.07
C HIS A 91 -1.56 3.20 -15.78
N LEU A 92 -1.46 3.94 -14.68
CA LEU A 92 -1.39 3.36 -13.34
C LEU A 92 -2.53 2.33 -13.19
N PRO A 93 -2.26 1.06 -12.82
CA PRO A 93 -3.33 0.12 -12.55
C PRO A 93 -4.19 0.69 -11.42
N HIS A 94 -5.47 0.93 -11.71
CA HIS A 94 -6.42 1.48 -10.75
C HIS A 94 -6.57 0.58 -9.52
N ARG A 95 -6.40 -0.74 -9.70
CA ARG A 95 -6.39 -1.76 -8.64
C ARG A 95 -5.14 -2.63 -8.74
N PHE A 96 -4.54 -2.97 -7.60
CA PHE A 96 -3.36 -3.83 -7.53
C PHE A 96 -3.27 -4.59 -6.22
N ALA A 97 -2.60 -5.75 -6.24
CA ALA A 97 -2.26 -6.50 -5.05
C ALA A 97 -1.09 -5.82 -4.30
N LEU A 98 -1.10 -5.86 -2.98
CA LEU A 98 0.04 -5.46 -2.15
C LEU A 98 0.99 -6.65 -2.04
N LEU A 99 2.26 -6.49 -2.39
CA LEU A 99 3.30 -7.49 -2.15
C LEU A 99 4.19 -7.00 -1.00
N ALA A 100 4.12 -7.69 0.14
CA ALA A 100 4.94 -7.37 1.31
C ALA A 100 6.41 -7.79 1.07
N SER A 101 7.35 -6.90 1.37
CA SER A 101 8.79 -7.15 1.23
C SER A 101 9.60 -6.49 2.34
N HIS A 102 10.69 -7.11 2.75
CA HIS A 102 11.63 -6.55 3.75
C HIS A 102 12.83 -5.87 3.09
N PHE A 103 12.84 -5.76 1.76
CA PHE A 103 13.97 -5.25 1.01
C PHE A 103 14.25 -3.78 1.37
N HIS A 104 15.43 -3.52 1.94
CA HIS A 104 15.87 -2.22 2.48
C HIS A 104 14.99 -1.59 3.57
N GLN A 105 14.07 -2.35 4.15
CA GLN A 105 13.23 -1.85 5.24
C GLN A 105 14.08 -1.65 6.50
N GLN A 106 13.94 -0.48 7.14
CA GLN A 106 14.59 -0.15 8.40
C GLN A 106 13.58 0.58 9.27
N HIS A 107 13.62 0.31 10.58
CA HIS A 107 12.64 0.85 11.53
C HIS A 107 12.63 2.37 11.56
N GLU A 108 13.82 2.97 11.56
CA GLU A 108 14.06 4.41 11.67
C GLU A 108 13.54 5.18 10.44
N ARG A 109 13.12 4.46 9.40
CA ARG A 109 12.54 4.98 8.16
C ARG A 109 11.01 4.95 8.18
N LEU A 110 10.39 4.43 9.24
CA LEU A 110 8.93 4.44 9.46
C LEU A 110 8.51 5.69 10.22
N ALA A 111 7.24 6.09 10.07
CA ALA A 111 6.71 7.22 10.82
C ALA A 111 6.62 6.89 12.33
N ASP A 112 6.87 7.87 13.18
CA ASP A 112 6.90 7.71 14.65
C ASP A 112 5.58 7.13 15.20
N TRP A 113 4.44 7.49 14.61
CA TRP A 113 3.12 6.98 14.99
C TRP A 113 2.86 5.52 14.57
N TRP A 114 3.77 4.88 13.84
CA TRP A 114 3.65 3.50 13.36
C TRP A 114 4.79 2.58 13.82
N GLY A 115 6.02 3.08 13.87
CA GLY A 115 7.22 2.24 13.83
C GLY A 115 7.47 1.34 15.05
N GLU A 116 7.14 1.75 16.27
CA GLU A 116 7.71 1.13 17.49
C GLU A 116 7.22 -0.31 17.76
N ASP A 117 5.93 -0.59 17.54
CA ASP A 117 5.31 -1.87 17.90
C ASP A 117 5.55 -3.00 16.87
N TRP A 118 5.92 -2.66 15.63
CA TRP A 118 5.92 -3.61 14.51
C TRP A 118 7.25 -4.35 14.34
N VAL A 119 8.37 -3.72 14.73
CA VAL A 119 9.75 -4.17 14.47
C VAL A 119 10.15 -5.43 15.23
N GLN A 120 9.60 -5.64 16.41
CA GLN A 120 9.91 -6.80 17.26
C GLN A 120 9.36 -8.11 16.67
N GLN A 121 8.41 -8.04 15.73
CA GLN A 121 7.58 -9.18 15.30
C GLN A 121 7.84 -9.63 13.86
N ASP A 122 8.83 -9.03 13.21
CA ASP A 122 9.13 -9.19 11.79
C ASP A 122 10.35 -10.09 11.51
N GLN A 123 10.72 -10.95 12.45
CA GLN A 123 11.99 -11.68 12.44
C GLN A 123 12.00 -12.96 11.59
N HIS A 124 10.86 -13.39 11.04
CA HIS A 124 10.76 -14.60 10.22
C HIS A 124 10.26 -14.30 8.81
N HIS A 125 11.18 -13.90 7.92
CA HIS A 125 10.89 -13.75 6.51
C HIS A 125 11.29 -15.02 5.74
N ASP A 126 10.28 -15.75 5.25
CA ASP A 126 10.48 -16.78 4.24
C ASP A 126 10.77 -16.12 2.88
N GLN A 127 12.03 -16.20 2.43
CA GLN A 127 12.46 -15.67 1.13
C GLN A 127 11.97 -16.53 -0.04
N THR A 128 11.44 -17.73 0.20
CA THR A 128 10.96 -18.65 -0.83
C THR A 128 9.51 -18.41 -1.22
N THR A 129 8.77 -17.60 -0.45
CA THR A 129 7.35 -17.31 -0.67
C THR A 129 7.08 -15.82 -0.74
N LEU A 130 6.42 -15.38 -1.82
CA LEU A 130 5.86 -14.04 -1.94
C LEU A 130 4.53 -13.96 -1.19
N HIS A 131 4.37 -12.89 -0.42
CA HIS A 131 3.22 -12.72 0.46
C HIS A 131 2.35 -11.53 0.04
N PHE A 132 1.08 -11.80 -0.23
CA PHE A 132 0.10 -10.81 -0.68
C PHE A 132 -1.04 -10.69 0.34
N PRO A 133 -0.96 -9.74 1.29
CA PRO A 133 -1.95 -9.61 2.34
C PRO A 133 -3.27 -8.98 1.91
N GLY A 134 -3.31 -8.31 0.77
CA GLY A 134 -4.51 -7.64 0.32
C GLY A 134 -4.27 -6.91 -0.96
N TRP A 135 -5.21 -6.06 -1.29
CA TRP A 135 -5.19 -5.27 -2.49
C TRP A 135 -5.69 -3.87 -2.22
N ALA A 136 -5.36 -2.96 -3.12
CA ALA A 136 -5.72 -1.56 -3.01
C ALA A 136 -6.28 -1.05 -4.33
N GLU A 137 -7.16 -0.06 -4.21
CA GLU A 137 -7.64 0.78 -5.29
C GLU A 137 -7.11 2.20 -5.09
N VAL A 138 -6.66 2.82 -6.18
CA VAL A 138 -6.19 4.21 -6.15
C VAL A 138 -7.38 5.15 -6.18
N ALA A 139 -7.62 5.84 -5.07
CA ALA A 139 -8.69 6.83 -4.97
C ALA A 139 -8.21 8.28 -5.17
N GLY A 140 -6.90 8.50 -5.04
CA GLY A 140 -6.27 9.80 -5.23
C GLY A 140 -4.84 9.64 -5.70
N CYS A 141 -4.39 10.45 -6.65
CA CYS A 141 -2.99 10.49 -7.10
C CYS A 141 -2.56 11.93 -7.34
N TRP A 142 -1.51 12.36 -6.65
CA TRP A 142 -0.96 13.72 -6.76
C TRP A 142 0.54 13.66 -7.00
N ILE A 143 1.04 14.54 -7.86
CA ILE A 143 2.49 14.77 -7.96
C ILE A 143 2.85 15.94 -7.07
N VAL A 144 3.58 15.65 -6.00
CA VAL A 144 3.93 16.59 -4.94
C VAL A 144 5.39 16.96 -5.06
N ASP A 145 5.67 18.22 -5.37
CA ASP A 145 7.01 18.79 -5.46
C ASP A 145 7.38 19.68 -4.26
N ASP A 146 6.57 19.67 -3.19
CA ASP A 146 6.85 20.36 -1.93
C ASP A 146 7.28 19.37 -0.81
N PRO A 147 8.54 19.42 -0.33
CA PRO A 147 9.00 18.54 0.75
C PRO A 147 8.39 18.87 2.12
N GLN A 148 7.86 20.08 2.33
CA GLN A 148 7.17 20.44 3.57
C GLN A 148 5.82 19.72 3.65
N VAL A 149 5.05 19.70 2.56
CA VAL A 149 3.78 18.96 2.47
C VAL A 149 3.99 17.47 2.69
N LEU A 150 5.03 16.88 2.05
CA LEU A 150 5.41 15.48 2.29
C LEU A 150 5.73 15.22 3.77
N SER A 151 6.48 16.12 4.39
CA SER A 151 6.81 16.03 5.82
C SER A 151 5.57 16.13 6.72
N GLN A 152 4.55 16.91 6.35
CA GLN A 152 3.29 16.98 7.08
C GLN A 152 2.48 15.69 6.92
N LEU A 153 2.40 15.13 5.70
CA LEU A 153 1.71 13.86 5.44
C LEU A 153 2.33 12.67 6.18
N SER A 154 3.64 12.69 6.38
CA SER A 154 4.36 11.71 7.20
C SER A 154 4.01 11.82 8.69
N ARG A 155 3.72 13.02 9.20
CA ARG A 155 3.34 13.24 10.61
C ARG A 155 1.85 13.02 10.87
N LEU A 156 1.02 13.04 9.83
CA LEU A 156 -0.40 12.76 9.93
C LEU A 156 -0.62 11.26 10.22
N GLU A 157 -1.17 10.94 11.39
CA GLU A 157 -1.66 9.58 11.68
C GLU A 157 -2.77 9.20 10.67
N GLY A 158 -2.68 8.02 10.04
CA GLY A 158 -3.55 7.69 8.91
C GLY A 158 -3.00 8.06 7.54
N GLY A 159 -1.95 8.88 7.49
CA GLY A 159 -1.29 9.36 6.27
C GLY A 159 -0.31 8.35 5.67
N ILE A 160 0.94 8.77 5.49
CA ILE A 160 2.02 7.95 4.91
C ILE A 160 2.90 7.36 6.02
N PRO A 161 3.02 6.04 6.15
CA PRO A 161 3.74 5.37 7.24
C PRO A 161 5.26 5.33 7.02
N LEU A 162 5.84 6.42 6.51
CA LEU A 162 7.28 6.61 6.31
C LEU A 162 7.73 7.85 7.08
N SER A 163 8.96 7.85 7.58
CA SER A 163 9.48 8.99 8.34
C SER A 163 9.65 10.23 7.45
N PRO A 164 9.68 11.46 8.03
CA PRO A 164 9.93 12.66 7.25
C PRO A 164 11.28 12.63 6.53
N LYS A 165 12.28 11.97 7.15
CA LYS A 165 13.59 11.75 6.53
C LYS A 165 13.47 10.82 5.33
N GLU A 166 12.76 9.71 5.44
CA GLU A 166 12.58 8.77 4.34
C GLU A 166 11.89 9.42 3.14
N LEU A 167 10.83 10.21 3.37
CA LEU A 167 10.17 10.94 2.29
C LEU A 167 11.09 11.98 1.65
N ARG A 168 11.92 12.68 2.42
CA ARG A 168 12.91 13.62 1.91
C ARG A 168 13.98 12.93 1.06
N ASP A 169 14.49 11.79 1.52
CA ASP A 169 15.49 11.00 0.79
C ASP A 169 14.91 10.49 -0.53
N ARG A 170 13.66 9.98 -0.51
CA ARG A 170 12.92 9.62 -1.73
C ARG A 170 12.70 10.82 -2.63
N TYR A 171 12.33 11.99 -2.09
CA TYR A 171 12.08 13.21 -2.86
C TYR A 171 13.32 13.67 -3.64
N HIS A 172 14.51 13.64 -3.03
CA HIS A 172 15.76 14.03 -3.70
C HIS A 172 16.39 12.93 -4.56
N TYR A 173 15.84 11.71 -4.55
CA TYR A 173 16.41 10.60 -5.31
C TYR A 173 16.56 10.94 -6.81
N ARG A 174 17.76 10.70 -7.34
CA ARG A 174 18.17 11.04 -8.72
C ARG A 174 17.97 12.51 -9.10
N GLN A 175 18.03 13.43 -8.13
CA GLN A 175 17.90 14.88 -8.36
C GLN A 175 16.59 15.26 -9.04
N ARG A 176 15.51 14.52 -8.76
CA ARG A 176 14.17 14.77 -9.29
C ARG A 176 13.25 15.18 -8.14
N PRO A 177 13.13 16.44 -7.75
CA PRO A 177 12.49 16.87 -6.50
C PRO A 177 10.95 16.77 -6.54
N TRP A 178 10.40 15.55 -6.51
CA TRP A 178 8.96 15.29 -6.47
C TRP A 178 8.64 13.86 -6.00
N LEU A 179 7.44 13.61 -5.47
CA LEU A 179 6.89 12.27 -5.22
C LEU A 179 5.44 12.19 -5.70
N ALA A 180 5.08 11.07 -6.32
CA ALA A 180 3.69 10.66 -6.47
C ALA A 180 3.16 10.23 -5.10
N VAL A 181 2.11 10.89 -4.62
CA VAL A 181 1.38 10.52 -3.40
C VAL A 181 0.07 9.88 -3.82
N LEU A 182 -0.18 8.65 -3.34
CA LEU A 182 -1.43 7.94 -3.58
C LEU A 182 -2.24 7.86 -2.30
N SER A 183 -3.54 8.15 -2.41
CA SER A 183 -4.54 7.79 -1.41
C SER A 183 -5.26 6.53 -1.88
N LEU A 184 -5.34 5.53 -1.00
CA LEU A 184 -5.79 4.19 -1.35
C LEU A 184 -7.08 3.83 -0.60
N ARG A 185 -8.00 3.14 -1.27
CA ARG A 185 -8.97 2.25 -0.61
C ARG A 185 -8.31 0.87 -0.51
N VAL A 186 -8.29 0.27 0.67
CA VAL A 186 -7.52 -0.97 0.92
C VAL A 186 -8.46 -2.05 1.41
N TRP A 187 -8.28 -3.26 0.88
CA TRP A 187 -8.96 -4.46 1.30
C TRP A 187 -7.94 -5.52 1.68
N ARG A 188 -8.21 -6.21 2.79
CA ARG A 188 -7.44 -7.36 3.24
C ARG A 188 -8.20 -8.62 2.88
N TRP A 189 -7.53 -9.63 2.35
CA TRP A 189 -8.16 -10.96 2.24
C TRP A 189 -8.48 -11.50 3.64
N GLN A 190 -9.26 -12.57 3.76
CA GLN A 190 -9.31 -13.32 5.03
C GLN A 190 -8.16 -14.32 5.12
N THR A 191 -7.80 -14.89 3.97
CA THR A 191 -6.64 -15.76 3.77
C THR A 191 -5.73 -15.11 2.73
N PRO A 192 -4.55 -14.60 3.13
CA PRO A 192 -3.60 -13.99 2.20
C PRO A 192 -3.16 -14.93 1.09
N TYR A 193 -2.93 -14.38 -0.11
CA TYR A 193 -2.32 -15.14 -1.18
C TYR A 193 -0.82 -15.34 -0.91
N ARG A 194 -0.34 -16.54 -1.23
CA ARG A 194 1.06 -16.93 -1.15
C ARG A 194 1.46 -17.56 -2.47
N LEU A 195 2.52 -17.05 -3.09
CA LEU A 195 3.06 -17.58 -4.35
C LEU A 195 4.52 -17.96 -4.15
N ALA A 196 4.98 -19.01 -4.84
CA ALA A 196 6.41 -19.34 -4.84
C ALA A 196 7.22 -18.17 -5.43
N ASN A 197 8.30 -17.80 -4.73
CA ASN A 197 9.21 -16.78 -5.20
C ASN A 197 10.09 -17.34 -6.31
N SER A 198 9.79 -16.95 -7.55
CA SER A 198 10.57 -17.32 -8.74
C SER A 198 11.49 -16.18 -9.16
N ALA A 199 12.53 -16.49 -9.93
CA ALA A 199 13.47 -15.48 -10.44
C ALA A 199 12.78 -14.35 -11.25
N MET A 200 11.60 -14.62 -11.84
CA MET A 200 10.80 -13.63 -12.57
C MET A 200 10.27 -12.50 -11.66
N TYR A 201 10.11 -12.78 -10.37
CA TYR A 201 9.73 -11.81 -9.37
C TYR A 201 10.95 -11.20 -8.64
N GLY A 202 12.17 -11.54 -9.06
CA GLY A 202 13.41 -11.00 -8.50
C GLY A 202 13.69 -9.54 -8.88
N GLY A 203 14.72 -8.96 -8.25
CA GLY A 203 15.25 -7.63 -8.58
C GLY A 203 14.56 -6.45 -7.89
N CYS A 204 15.02 -5.23 -8.17
CA CYS A 204 14.58 -3.99 -7.50
C CYS A 204 13.33 -3.34 -8.12
N ARG A 205 12.55 -4.09 -8.91
CA ARG A 205 11.29 -3.60 -9.47
C ARG A 205 10.23 -3.54 -8.39
N SER A 206 9.42 -2.50 -8.45
CA SER A 206 8.34 -2.31 -7.49
C SER A 206 6.98 -2.72 -8.03
N TRP A 207 6.67 -2.42 -9.29
CA TRP A 207 5.52 -2.99 -9.97
C TRP A 207 5.86 -4.34 -10.55
N ILE A 208 4.98 -5.30 -10.32
CA ILE A 208 5.15 -6.69 -10.69
C ILE A 208 3.91 -7.13 -11.45
N SER A 209 4.11 -7.56 -12.69
CA SER A 209 3.08 -8.28 -13.44
C SER A 209 2.97 -9.69 -12.86
N LEU A 210 1.76 -10.07 -12.44
CA LEU A 210 1.45 -11.36 -11.87
C LEU A 210 1.28 -12.39 -12.99
N GLN A 211 1.95 -13.53 -12.86
CA GLN A 211 1.83 -14.63 -13.83
C GLN A 211 0.45 -15.32 -13.76
N ALA A 212 -0.21 -15.21 -12.60
CA ALA A 212 -1.58 -15.64 -12.40
C ALA A 212 -2.32 -14.54 -11.66
N SER A 213 -3.44 -14.10 -12.22
CA SER A 213 -4.22 -13.02 -11.61
C SER A 213 -4.78 -13.44 -10.25
N LEU A 214 -4.76 -12.52 -9.29
CA LEU A 214 -5.34 -12.73 -7.96
C LEU A 214 -6.78 -12.22 -7.95
N SER A 215 -7.70 -12.92 -7.29
CA SER A 215 -9.09 -12.45 -7.19
C SER A 215 -9.23 -11.38 -6.11
N CYS A 216 -10.01 -10.34 -6.39
CA CYS A 216 -10.42 -9.35 -5.40
C CYS A 216 -11.45 -9.90 -4.39
N ALA A 217 -12.04 -11.06 -4.66
CA ALA A 217 -13.08 -11.66 -3.83
C ALA A 217 -12.59 -12.05 -2.43
N ASN A 218 -13.54 -12.28 -1.51
CA ASN A 218 -13.27 -12.69 -0.12
C ASN A 218 -12.34 -11.76 0.66
N ALA A 219 -12.37 -10.47 0.32
CA ALA A 219 -11.64 -9.42 1.01
C ALA A 219 -12.58 -8.53 1.83
N LEU A 220 -12.08 -8.04 2.96
CA LEU A 220 -12.76 -7.10 3.84
C LEU A 220 -12.05 -5.74 3.73
N PRO A 221 -12.79 -4.62 3.71
CA PRO A 221 -12.14 -3.33 3.70
C PRO A 221 -11.35 -3.12 5.00
N ALA A 222 -10.15 -2.55 4.89
CA ALA A 222 -9.27 -2.30 6.02
C ALA A 222 -9.83 -1.23 6.98
N LEU A 223 -10.63 -0.30 6.43
CA LEU A 223 -11.41 0.70 7.15
C LEU A 223 -12.86 0.65 6.67
N ASP A 224 -13.82 0.99 7.52
CA ASP A 224 -15.18 1.23 7.01
C ASP A 224 -15.22 2.46 6.08
N ASP A 225 -16.33 2.62 5.35
CA ASP A 225 -16.47 3.69 4.35
C ASP A 225 -16.46 5.09 4.97
N GLN A 226 -16.90 5.25 6.22
CA GLN A 226 -16.93 6.55 6.89
C GLN A 226 -15.51 6.96 7.32
N GLN A 227 -14.79 6.05 7.98
CA GLN A 227 -13.41 6.24 8.41
C GLN A 227 -12.49 6.52 7.22
N TRP A 228 -12.66 5.74 6.15
CA TRP A 228 -11.88 5.93 4.94
C TRP A 228 -12.18 7.27 4.25
N ARG A 229 -13.45 7.63 4.05
CA ARG A 229 -13.82 8.93 3.44
C ARG A 229 -13.26 10.10 4.24
N HIS A 230 -13.33 10.03 5.57
CA HIS A 230 -12.76 11.07 6.44
C HIS A 230 -11.26 11.24 6.21
N ARG A 231 -10.49 10.15 6.22
CA ARG A 231 -9.04 10.21 5.99
C ARG A 231 -8.68 10.63 4.58
N HIS A 232 -9.40 10.15 3.58
CA HIS A 232 -9.20 10.53 2.19
C HIS A 232 -9.40 12.05 2.01
N ALA A 233 -10.48 12.60 2.59
CA ALA A 233 -10.74 14.04 2.56
C ALA A 233 -9.64 14.86 3.26
N GLN A 234 -9.09 14.38 4.39
CA GLN A 234 -7.97 15.03 5.06
C GLN A 234 -6.71 15.07 4.18
N ILE A 235 -6.34 13.95 3.56
CA ILE A 235 -5.19 13.88 2.65
C ILE A 235 -5.43 14.78 1.42
N ALA A 236 -6.62 14.70 0.82
CA ALA A 236 -6.97 15.51 -0.35
C ALA A 236 -6.96 17.02 -0.04
N ALA A 237 -7.40 17.43 1.15
CA ALA A 237 -7.35 18.83 1.58
C ALA A 237 -5.90 19.34 1.70
N MET A 238 -5.00 18.56 2.30
CA MET A 238 -3.57 18.89 2.37
C MET A 238 -2.91 18.95 0.99
N LEU A 239 -3.41 18.16 0.04
CA LEU A 239 -2.92 18.08 -1.33
C LEU A 239 -3.66 19.00 -2.31
N SER A 240 -4.60 19.81 -1.85
CA SER A 240 -5.37 20.73 -2.71
C SER A 240 -4.55 21.71 -3.56
N PRO A 241 -3.31 22.11 -3.19
CA PRO A 241 -2.45 22.89 -4.08
C PRO A 241 -1.91 22.11 -5.29
N PHE A 242 -1.97 20.76 -5.26
CA PHE A 242 -1.50 19.89 -6.33
C PHE A 242 -2.71 19.32 -7.11
N PRO A 243 -2.67 19.30 -8.45
CA PRO A 243 -3.75 18.70 -9.22
C PRO A 243 -3.77 17.17 -9.00
N CYS A 244 -4.97 16.61 -8.82
CA CYS A 244 -5.15 15.17 -8.87
C CYS A 244 -5.01 14.70 -10.33
N VAL A 245 -4.16 13.71 -10.57
CA VAL A 245 -3.85 13.17 -11.92
C VAL A 245 -4.57 11.85 -12.20
N LEU A 246 -5.48 11.41 -11.32
CA LEU A 246 -6.42 10.35 -11.66
C LEU A 246 -7.44 10.90 -12.65
N HIS A 247 -7.48 10.32 -13.84
CA HIS A 247 -8.61 10.50 -14.73
C HIS A 247 -9.77 9.65 -14.21
N GLU A 248 -10.94 10.26 -14.01
CA GLU A 248 -12.18 9.51 -13.83
C GLU A 248 -12.36 8.65 -15.09
N SER A 249 -12.37 7.32 -14.88
CA SER A 249 -12.66 6.31 -15.90
C SER A 249 -14.13 6.30 -16.25
#